data_AF-A0A537VR95-F1
#
_entry.id   AF-A0A537VR95-F1
#
_cell.length_a   1.000
_cell.length_b   1.000
_cell.length_c   1.000
_cell.angle_alpha   90.00
_cell.angle_beta   90.00
_cell.angle_gamma   90.00
#
_symmetry.space_group_name_H-M   'P 1'
#
loop_
_entity.id
_entity.type
_entity.pdbx_description
1 polymer ?
#
loop_
_entity_poly.entity_id
_entity_poly.type
_entity_poly.pdbx_seq_one_letter_code
_entity_poly.pdbx_strand_id
1 'polypeptide(L)' 'MGRTFAAFVVAASLLAVASSEASAWVCFATGLGSSGRARSYDIIDAKLFALRRCERNSPVPICTLLWCRPGG' A
#
# COMPACT_ATOMS: atom_id res chain seq x y z
N MET A 1 6.28 -29.43 -8.18
CA MET A 1 5.58 -28.41 -7.36
C MET A 1 6.49 -27.46 -6.58
N GLY A 2 7.78 -27.74 -6.33
CA GLY A 2 8.66 -26.80 -5.61
C GLY A 2 9.14 -25.57 -6.41
N ARG A 3 9.22 -25.68 -7.74
CA ARG A 3 9.75 -24.62 -8.62
C ARG A 3 8.85 -23.37 -8.70
N THR A 4 7.53 -23.55 -8.57
CA THR A 4 6.56 -22.46 -8.59
C THR A 4 6.63 -21.66 -7.29
N PHE A 5 6.70 -22.34 -6.14
CA PHE A 5 6.88 -21.69 -4.84
C PHE A 5 8.15 -20.84 -4.77
N ALA A 6 9.27 -21.36 -5.29
CA ALA A 6 10.51 -20.60 -5.35
C ALA A 6 10.37 -19.32 -6.20
N ALA A 7 9.66 -19.38 -7.34
CA ALA A 7 9.42 -18.21 -8.18
C ALA A 7 8.55 -17.15 -7.47
N PHE A 8 7.53 -17.57 -6.72
CA PHE A 8 6.71 -16.65 -5.92
C PHE A 8 7.51 -15.97 -4.81
N VAL A 9 8.37 -16.71 -4.11
CA VAL A 9 9.23 -16.14 -3.06
C VAL A 9 10.21 -15.13 -3.65
N VAL A 10 10.86 -15.45 -4.78
CA VAL A 10 11.77 -14.52 -5.46
C VAL A 10 11.03 -13.27 -5.97
N ALA A 11 9.84 -13.42 -6.55
CA ALA A 11 9.02 -12.29 -6.99
C ALA A 11 8.60 -11.39 -5.81
N ALA A 12 8.18 -11.99 -4.69
CA ALA A 12 7.84 -11.24 -3.47
C ALA A 12 9.07 -10.53 -2.88
N SER A 13 10.24 -11.18 -2.92
CA SER A 13 11.52 -10.61 -2.47
C SER A 13 11.93 -9.42 -3.32
N LEU A 14 11.78 -9.51 -4.65
CA LEU A 14 12.09 -8.43 -5.58
C LEU A 14 11.14 -7.23 -5.40
N LEU A 15 9.86 -7.48 -5.15
CA LEU A 15 8.89 -6.43 -4.82
C LEU A 15 9.23 -5.72 -3.49
N ALA A 16 9.72 -6.47 -2.50
CA ALA A 16 10.16 -5.91 -1.21
C ALA A 16 11.47 -5.12 -1.33
N VAL A 17 12.45 -5.64 -2.09
CA VAL A 17 13.75 -4.98 -2.31
C VAL A 17 13.61 -3.71 -3.15
N ALA A 18 12.74 -3.68 -4.16
CA ALA A 18 12.43 -2.46 -4.92
C ALA A 18 11.77 -1.35 -4.05
N SER A 19 11.28 -1.67 -2.86
CA SER A 19 10.66 -0.71 -1.94
C SER A 19 11.66 -0.06 -0.96
N SER A 20 12.96 -0.42 -1.00
CA SER A 20 13.97 -0.02 0.00
C SER A 20 14.80 1.23 -0.33
N GLU A 21 14.45 2.01 -1.36
CA GLU A 21 15.16 3.27 -1.65
C GLU A 21 14.58 4.45 -0.83
N ALA A 22 15.02 4.51 0.44
CA ALA A 22 15.27 5.72 1.24
C ALA A 22 14.14 6.75 1.51
N SER A 23 12.87 6.47 1.26
CA SER A 23 11.79 7.45 1.45
C SER A 23 10.53 6.81 2.03
N ALA A 24 10.03 7.29 3.16
CA ALA A 24 8.78 6.79 3.74
C ALA A 24 7.61 7.04 2.79
N TRP A 25 7.04 5.96 2.24
CA TRP A 25 5.92 5.97 1.30
C TRP A 25 4.71 6.68 1.89
N VAL A 26 4.16 7.63 1.14
CA VAL A 26 2.90 8.31 1.44
C VAL A 26 1.87 7.87 0.42
N CYS A 27 0.79 7.26 0.89
CA CYS A 27 -0.34 6.83 0.08
C CYS A 27 -1.61 7.61 0.45
N PHE A 28 -2.43 7.86 -0.57
CA PHE A 28 -3.74 8.49 -0.43
C PHE A 28 -4.82 7.60 -1.04
N ALA A 29 -5.87 7.37 -0.28
CA ALA A 29 -7.06 6.63 -0.66
C ALA A 29 -8.29 7.54 -0.61
N THR A 30 -9.24 7.29 -1.50
CA THR A 30 -10.52 8.00 -1.53
C THR A 30 -11.67 7.03 -1.75
N GLY A 31 -12.81 7.36 -1.16
CA GLY A 31 -14.07 6.63 -1.25
C GLY A 31 -15.24 7.61 -1.22
N LEU A 32 -16.46 7.08 -1.23
CA LEU A 32 -17.66 7.91 -1.32
C LEU A 32 -17.78 8.83 -0.09
N GLY A 33 -17.48 10.11 -0.24
CA GLY A 33 -17.54 11.07 0.87
C GLY A 33 -16.45 10.91 1.94
N SER A 34 -15.40 10.12 1.68
CA SER A 34 -14.31 9.88 2.62
C SER A 34 -12.95 9.82 1.94
N SER A 35 -11.90 10.12 2.69
CA SER A 35 -10.52 9.96 2.26
C SER A 35 -9.63 9.49 3.40
N GLY A 36 -8.50 8.89 3.03
CA GLY A 36 -7.52 8.37 3.97
C GLY A 36 -6.11 8.58 3.46
N ARG A 37 -5.23 9.08 4.33
CA ARG A 37 -3.80 9.19 4.05
C ARG A 37 -3.03 8.35 5.07
N ALA A 38 -1.96 7.71 4.61
CA ALA A 38 -1.02 7.05 5.51
C ALA A 38 0.42 7.18 5.00
N ARG A 39 1.36 7.16 5.95
CA ARG A 39 2.81 7.17 5.70
C ARG A 39 3.42 5.95 6.38
N SER A 40 4.22 5.18 5.66
CA SER A 40 4.99 4.05 6.21
C SER A 40 6.28 3.85 5.44
N TYR A 41 7.29 3.24 6.05
CA TYR A 41 8.50 2.80 5.35
C TYR A 41 8.22 1.65 4.38
N ASP A 42 7.16 0.90 4.63
CA ASP A 42 6.71 -0.19 3.77
C ASP A 42 5.53 0.27 2.90
N ILE A 43 5.64 0.12 1.57
CA ILE A 43 4.58 0.54 0.64
C ILE A 43 3.28 -0.24 0.88
N ILE A 44 3.37 -1.49 1.35
CA ILE A 44 2.19 -2.33 1.61
C ILE A 44 1.42 -1.76 2.81
N ASP A 45 2.11 -1.46 3.90
CA ASP A 45 1.50 -0.85 5.09
C ASP A 45 0.93 0.54 4.79
N ALA A 46 1.66 1.35 4.02
CA ALA A 46 1.17 2.67 3.62
C ALA A 46 -0.16 2.57 2.86
N LYS A 47 -0.29 1.59 1.95
CA LYS A 47 -1.56 1.32 1.24
C LYS A 47 -2.65 0.85 2.18
N LEU A 48 -2.36 -0.16 3.00
CA LEU A 48 -3.34 -0.79 3.88
C LEU A 48 -3.89 0.21 4.90
N PHE A 49 -3.02 1.03 5.50
CA PHE A 49 -3.44 2.08 6.42
C PHE A 49 -4.24 3.19 5.73
N ALA A 50 -3.88 3.59 4.50
CA ALA A 50 -4.64 4.60 3.76
C ALA A 50 -6.07 4.11 3.45
N LEU A 51 -6.20 2.87 2.96
CA LEU A 51 -7.49 2.23 2.69
C LEU A 51 -8.34 2.11 3.96
N ARG A 52 -7.78 1.51 5.03
CA ARG A 52 -8.48 1.32 6.31
C ARG A 52 -8.93 2.64 6.94
N ARG A 53 -8.16 3.71 6.77
CA ARG A 53 -8.52 5.06 7.25
C ARG A 53 -9.70 5.62 6.47
N CYS A 54 -9.70 5.46 5.16
CA CYS A 54 -10.79 5.89 4.30
C CYS A 54 -12.06 5.10 4.61
N GLU A 55 -11.98 3.78 4.69
CA GLU A 55 -13.12 2.89 4.94
C GLU A 55 -13.78 3.17 6.29
N ARG A 56 -12.98 3.47 7.33
CA ARG A 56 -13.50 3.83 8.66
C ARG A 56 -14.39 5.07 8.68
N ASN A 57 -14.14 6.00 7.76
CA ASN A 57 -14.87 7.26 7.68
C ASN A 57 -15.89 7.28 6.53
N SER A 58 -15.96 6.22 5.74
CA SER A 58 -16.82 6.13 4.56
C SER A 58 -18.14 5.45 4.91
N PRO A 59 -19.30 5.96 4.45
CA PRO A 59 -20.59 5.28 4.55
C PRO A 59 -20.64 3.96 3.76
N VAL A 60 -19.73 3.78 2.80
CA VAL A 60 -19.58 2.56 1.99
C VAL A 60 -18.14 2.06 2.11
N PRO A 61 -17.89 0.78 2.40
CA PRO A 61 -16.55 0.23 2.62
C PRO A 61 -15.82 -0.03 1.30
N ILE A 62 -15.95 0.88 0.33
CA ILE A 62 -15.29 0.79 -0.97
C ILE A 62 -14.45 2.05 -1.12
N CYS A 63 -13.17 1.92 -0.75
CA CYS A 63 -12.16 2.93 -0.95
C CYS A 63 -11.11 2.42 -1.94
N THR A 64 -10.59 3.32 -2.76
CA THR A 64 -9.56 3.01 -3.76
C THR A 64 -8.33 3.87 -3.52
N LEU A 65 -7.16 3.33 -3.86
CA LEU A 65 -5.91 4.09 -3.80
C LEU A 65 -5.85 5.03 -5.00
N LEU A 66 -5.67 6.32 -4.73
CA LEU A 66 -5.54 7.34 -5.77
C LEU A 66 -4.09 7.49 -6.21
N TRP A 67 -3.15 7.53 -5.25
CA TRP A 67 -1.73 7.64 -5.52
C TRP A 67 -0.90 7.18 -4.32
N CYS A 68 0.33 6.75 -4.61
CA CYS A 68 1.39 6.51 -3.63
C CYS A 68 2.67 7.14 -4.16
N ARG A 69 3.39 7.86 -3.30
CA ARG A 69 4.69 8.44 -3.63
C ARG A 69 5.70 8.19 -2.51
N PRO A 70 6.99 8.02 -2.84
CA PRO A 70 8.03 8.09 -1.83
C PRO A 70 8.02 9.48 -1.17
N GLY A 71 8.03 9.52 0.16
CA GLY A 71 8.15 10.75 0.95
C GLY A 71 9.60 10.92 1.41
N GLY A 72 10.32 11.81 0.70
CA GLY A 72 11.65 12.28 1.07
C GLY A 72 11.65 13.13 2.33
#